data_AF-A0A969X7U8-F1
#
_entry.id   AF-A0A969X7U8-F1
#
_cell.length_a   1.000
_cell.length_b   1.000
_cell.length_c   1.000
_cell.angle_alpha   90.00
_cell.angle_beta   90.00
_cell.angle_gamma   90.00
#
_symmetry.space_group_name_H-M   'P 1'
#
loop_
_entity.id
_entity.type
_entity.pdbx_description
1 polymer ?
#
loop_
_entity_poly.entity_id
_entity_poly.type
_entity_poly.pdbx_seq_one_letter_code
_entity_poly.pdbx_strand_id
1 'polypeptide(L)'
;MAETYGIPVSQTHLATSAEEACEISQKLGYPIELKISSPEIVHKADIGGVKIGLNNAGEVKEAFKIIIENTRRSCPNTRIYGVEVQKMMPKGIELIIGMSKDKQFGPKANVSIGSLPSLAWL
;
A
#
# COMPACT_ATOMS: atom_id res chain seq x y z
N MET A 1 -9.05 12.69 -0.91
CA MET A 1 -9.88 12.87 -2.13
C MET A 1 -11.08 11.91 -2.14
N ALA A 2 -10.90 10.59 -2.09
CA ALA A 2 -12.04 9.65 -2.07
C ALA A 2 -12.98 9.83 -0.86
N GLU A 3 -12.42 10.11 0.32
CA GLU A 3 -13.19 10.42 1.54
C GLU A 3 -14.13 11.60 1.37
N THR A 4 -13.74 12.62 0.59
CA THR A 4 -14.56 13.81 0.30
C THR A 4 -15.84 13.45 -0.48
N TYR A 5 -15.84 12.30 -1.16
CA TYR A 5 -16.99 11.75 -1.87
C TYR A 5 -17.73 10.67 -1.07
N GLY A 6 -17.45 10.52 0.23
CA GLY A 6 -18.08 9.53 1.11
C GLY A 6 -17.61 8.09 0.88
N ILE A 7 -16.52 7.90 0.14
CA ILE A 7 -15.93 6.57 -0.08
C ILE A 7 -15.00 6.27 1.11
N PRO A 8 -15.28 5.22 1.91
CA PRO A 8 -14.41 4.86 3.03
C PRO A 8 -13.06 4.40 2.51
N VAL A 9 -11.98 4.90 3.10
CA VAL A 9 -10.60 4.50 2.77
C VAL A 9 -9.88 4.01 4.02
N SER A 10 -8.94 3.09 3.83
CA SER A 10 -8.04 2.68 4.92
C SER A 10 -7.12 3.84 5.29
N GLN A 11 -7.12 4.20 6.57
CA GLN A 11 -6.18 5.21 7.09
C GLN A 11 -4.74 4.74 6.84
N THR A 12 -3.95 5.66 6.28
CA THR A 12 -2.55 5.42 5.89
C THR A 12 -1.70 6.47 6.56
N HIS A 13 -0.66 6.03 7.25
CA HIS A 13 0.27 6.91 7.93
C HIS A 13 1.68 6.68 7.39
N LEU A 14 2.46 7.74 7.23
CA LEU A 14 3.86 7.62 6.81
C LEU A 14 4.76 7.53 8.04
N ALA A 15 5.60 6.52 8.11
CA ALA A 15 6.66 6.39 9.10
C ALA A 15 8.03 6.58 8.44
N THR A 16 8.88 7.39 9.05
CA THR A 16 10.26 7.68 8.61
C THR A 16 11.30 6.87 9.40
N SER A 17 10.89 6.24 10.50
CA SER A 17 11.72 5.35 11.32
C SER A 17 10.95 4.09 11.75
N ALA A 18 11.69 3.06 12.16
CA ALA A 18 11.08 1.82 12.63
C ALA A 18 10.33 2.02 13.96
N GLU A 19 10.83 2.92 14.81
CA GLU A 19 10.21 3.33 16.07
C GLU A 19 8.87 4.02 15.82
N GLU A 20 8.83 5.01 14.91
CA GLU A 20 7.59 5.68 14.50
C GLU A 20 6.59 4.68 13.89
N ALA A 21 7.05 3.73 13.08
CA ALA A 21 6.19 2.69 12.53
C ALA A 21 5.55 1.83 13.64
N CYS A 22 6.31 1.51 14.70
CA CYS A 22 5.80 0.77 15.86
C CYS A 22 4.76 1.58 16.63
N GLU A 23 5.01 2.86 16.89
CA GLU A 23 4.07 3.74 17.60
C GLU A 23 2.74 3.90 16.85
N ILE A 24 2.82 4.11 15.53
CA ILE A 24 1.62 4.17 14.67
C ILE A 24 0.87 2.83 14.71
N SER A 25 1.59 1.72 14.60
CA SER A 25 1.01 0.38 14.62
C SER A 25 0.25 0.08 15.93
N GLN A 26 0.80 0.53 17.06
CA GLN A 26 0.13 0.40 18.35
C GLN A 26 -1.18 1.19 18.42
N LYS A 27 -1.20 2.40 17.84
CA LYS A 27 -2.41 3.24 17.79
C LYS A 27 -3.50 2.68 16.88
N LEU A 28 -3.10 2.12 15.73
CA LEU A 28 -4.03 1.52 14.75
C LEU A 28 -4.56 0.15 15.21
N GLY A 29 -3.74 -0.58 15.97
CA GLY A 29 -3.98 -1.97 16.34
C GLY A 29 -3.69 -2.95 15.20
N TYR A 30 -3.38 -4.18 15.58
CA TYR A 30 -2.93 -5.25 14.68
C TYR A 30 -4.10 -6.05 14.05
N PRO A 31 -3.89 -6.76 12.92
CA PRO A 31 -2.65 -6.86 12.14
C PRO A 31 -2.37 -5.64 11.24
N ILE A 32 -1.08 -5.41 10.97
CA ILE A 32 -0.56 -4.28 10.20
C ILE A 32 0.07 -4.73 8.88
N GLU A 33 -0.02 -3.85 7.90
CA GLU A 33 0.70 -3.88 6.64
C GLU A 33 1.65 -2.67 6.53
N LEU A 34 2.83 -2.92 5.97
CA LEU A 34 3.87 -1.93 5.67
C LEU A 34 4.18 -1.93 4.18
N LYS A 35 4.26 -0.74 3.57
CA LYS A 35 4.60 -0.56 2.14
C LYS A 35 5.62 0.56 1.98
N ILE A 36 6.65 0.38 1.15
CA ILE A 36 7.60 1.45 0.83
C ILE A 36 6.87 2.64 0.18
N SER A 37 7.17 3.86 0.63
CA SER A 37 6.65 5.10 0.04
C SER A 37 7.69 5.72 -0.87
N SER A 38 7.52 5.55 -2.18
CA SER A 38 8.31 6.23 -3.20
C SER A 38 7.50 6.37 -4.49
N PRO A 39 7.50 7.55 -5.15
CA PRO A 39 6.81 7.75 -6.41
C PRO A 39 7.47 7.01 -7.59
N GLU A 40 8.73 6.61 -7.45
CA GLU A 40 9.50 5.95 -8.51
C GLU A 40 9.32 4.41 -8.49
N ILE A 41 8.71 3.86 -7.44
CA ILE A 41 8.54 2.42 -7.23
C ILE A 41 7.06 2.05 -7.41
N VAL A 42 6.70 1.63 -8.62
CA VAL A 42 5.34 1.20 -8.96
C VAL A 42 5.07 -0.22 -8.43
N HIS A 43 5.97 -1.16 -8.69
CA HIS A 43 5.84 -2.56 -8.30
C HIS A 43 6.55 -2.84 -6.96
N LYS A 44 6.03 -2.24 -5.88
CA LYS A 44 6.61 -2.31 -4.52
C LYS A 44 6.82 -3.76 -4.02
N ALA A 45 5.91 -4.67 -4.35
CA ALA A 45 5.96 -6.06 -3.88
C ALA A 45 7.15 -6.82 -4.50
N ASP A 46 7.46 -6.59 -5.78
CA ASP A 46 8.49 -7.30 -6.53
C ASP A 46 9.89 -7.05 -5.97
N ILE A 47 10.10 -5.89 -5.34
CA ILE A 47 11.36 -5.54 -4.68
C ILE A 47 11.35 -5.89 -3.18
N GLY A 48 10.34 -6.61 -2.68
CA GLY A 48 10.19 -6.89 -1.25
C GLY A 48 9.89 -5.64 -0.41
N GLY A 49 9.33 -4.60 -1.02
CA GLY A 49 8.92 -3.34 -0.39
C GLY A 49 7.54 -3.39 0.25
N VAL A 50 6.93 -4.57 0.39
CA VAL A 50 5.64 -4.79 1.05
C VAL A 50 5.76 -5.93 2.07
N LYS A 51 5.25 -5.71 3.28
CA LYS A 51 5.12 -6.74 4.33
C LYS A 51 3.73 -6.65 4.95
N ILE A 52 3.02 -7.77 5.02
CA ILE A 52 1.64 -7.84 5.51
C ILE A 52 1.52 -8.82 6.67
N GLY A 53 0.44 -8.72 7.43
CA GLY A 53 0.09 -9.68 8.47
C GLY A 53 0.98 -9.57 9.70
N LEU A 54 1.50 -8.37 10.00
CA LEU A 54 2.37 -8.12 11.14
C LEU A 54 1.52 -7.98 12.41
N ASN A 55 1.81 -8.76 13.44
CA ASN A 55 0.92 -8.94 14.60
C ASN A 55 1.43 -8.27 15.87
N ASN A 56 2.65 -7.75 15.86
CA ASN A 56 3.26 -7.10 17.02
C ASN A 56 4.35 -6.10 16.60
N ALA A 57 4.82 -5.30 17.56
CA ALA A 57 5.82 -4.27 17.32
C ALA A 57 7.19 -4.83 16.87
N GLY A 58 7.56 -6.03 17.31
CA GLY A 58 8.81 -6.68 16.90
C GLY A 58 8.80 -7.01 15.40
N GLU A 59 7.71 -7.61 14.93
CA GLU A 59 7.49 -7.90 13.50
C GLU A 59 7.47 -6.63 12.65
N VAL A 60 6.81 -5.56 13.14
CA VAL A 60 6.80 -4.24 12.47
C VAL A 60 8.21 -3.66 12.35
N LYS A 61 8.97 -3.66 13.45
CA LYS A 61 10.33 -3.13 13.48
C LYS A 61 11.25 -3.85 12.49
N GLU A 62 11.17 -5.18 12.45
CA GLU A 62 11.98 -5.98 11.55
C GLU A 62 11.55 -5.83 10.10
N ALA A 63 10.25 -5.86 9.82
CA ALA A 63 9.70 -5.64 8.49
C ALA A 63 10.10 -4.27 7.91
N PHE A 64 10.08 -3.21 8.73
CA PHE A 64 10.50 -1.87 8.31
C PHE A 64 11.96 -1.89 7.82
N LYS A 65 12.87 -2.48 8.59
CA LYS A 65 14.29 -2.55 8.23
C LYS A 65 14.50 -3.33 6.93
N ILE A 66 13.85 -4.49 6.80
CA ILE A 66 13.92 -5.34 5.61
C ILE A 66 13.43 -4.58 4.38
N ILE A 67 12.31 -3.85 4.48
CA ILE A 67 11.77 -3.05 3.38
C ILE A 67 12.78 -1.99 2.92
N ILE A 68 13.37 -1.25 3.86
CA ILE A 68 14.35 -0.21 3.54
C ILE A 68 15.62 -0.81 2.92
N GLU A 69 16.13 -1.92 3.47
CA GLU A 69 17.32 -2.60 2.96
C GLU A 69 17.09 -3.12 1.54
N ASN A 70 15.98 -3.83 1.31
CA ASN A 70 15.62 -4.35 -0.01
C ASN A 70 15.47 -3.23 -1.04
N THR A 71 14.81 -2.13 -0.65
CA THR A 71 14.62 -0.97 -1.52
C THR A 71 15.95 -0.34 -1.91
N ARG A 72 16.87 -0.15 -0.95
CA ARG A 72 18.21 0.40 -1.23
C ARG A 72 19.05 -0.52 -2.10
N ARG A 73 18.88 -1.85 -1.97
CA ARG A 73 19.59 -2.84 -2.78
C ARG A 73 19.08 -2.87 -4.23
N SER A 74 17.76 -2.88 -4.41
CA SER A 74 17.15 -3.00 -5.75
C SER A 74 17.03 -1.66 -6.49
N CYS A 75 16.87 -0.56 -5.76
CA CYS A 75 16.63 0.78 -6.30
C CYS A 75 17.49 1.84 -5.58
N PRO A 76 18.84 1.80 -5.72
CA PRO A 76 19.76 2.60 -4.91
C PRO A 76 19.63 4.12 -5.11
N ASN A 77 19.18 4.56 -6.30
CA ASN A 77 19.08 5.98 -6.64
C ASN A 77 17.68 6.57 -6.40
N THR A 78 16.77 5.77 -5.87
CA THR A 78 15.37 6.15 -5.72
C THR A 78 15.13 6.91 -4.41
N ARG A 79 14.34 7.97 -4.48
CA ARG A 79 13.96 8.73 -3.29
C ARG A 79 12.93 7.96 -2.47
N ILE A 80 13.31 7.61 -1.24
CA ILE A 80 12.44 6.98 -0.25
C ILE A 80 11.88 8.07 0.67
N TYR A 81 10.55 8.18 0.75
CA TYR A 81 9.90 9.10 1.70
C TYR A 81 9.69 8.47 3.08
N GLY A 82 9.66 7.15 3.14
CA GLY A 82 9.41 6.37 4.36
C GLY A 82 8.68 5.08 4.03
N VAL A 83 7.96 4.55 5.02
CA VAL A 83 7.12 3.36 4.89
C VAL A 83 5.69 3.72 5.32
N GLU A 84 4.73 3.46 4.45
CA GLU A 84 3.30 3.54 4.73
C GLU A 84 2.91 2.43 5.72
N VAL A 85 2.26 2.82 6.81
CA VAL A 85 1.71 1.95 7.85
C VAL A 85 0.18 1.96 7.73
N GLN A 86 -0.40 0.78 7.57
CA GLN A 86 -1.84 0.59 7.39
C GLN A 86 -2.33 -0.57 8.23
N LYS A 87 -3.56 -0.44 8.77
CA LYS A 87 -4.25 -1.59 9.38
C LYS A 87 -4.74 -2.52 8.28
N MET A 88 -4.50 -3.82 8.42
CA MET A 88 -5.07 -4.80 7.51
C MET A 88 -6.58 -4.84 7.66
N MET A 89 -7.28 -4.72 6.53
CA MET A 89 -8.71 -4.93 6.47
C MET A 89 -9.03 -6.42 6.60
N PRO A 90 -10.20 -6.79 7.17
CA PRO A 90 -10.64 -8.17 7.20
C PRO A 90 -10.74 -8.74 5.79
N LYS A 91 -10.60 -10.07 5.67
CA LYS A 91 -10.79 -10.75 4.38
C LYS A 91 -12.17 -10.43 3.82
N GLY A 92 -12.24 -10.18 2.53
CA GLY A 92 -13.46 -9.86 1.81
C GLY A 92 -13.30 -10.12 0.32
N ILE A 93 -14.26 -9.63 -0.47
CA ILE A 93 -14.18 -9.67 -1.92
C ILE A 93 -13.38 -8.45 -2.39
N GLU A 94 -12.29 -8.70 -3.11
CA GLU A 94 -11.52 -7.65 -3.76
C GLU A 94 -12.14 -7.31 -5.11
N LEU A 95 -12.57 -6.06 -5.25
CA LEU A 95 -13.14 -5.50 -6.48
C LEU A 95 -12.27 -4.36 -6.96
N ILE A 96 -11.95 -4.36 -8.24
CA ILE A 96 -11.29 -3.25 -8.93
C ILE A 96 -12.36 -2.51 -9.71
N ILE A 97 -12.52 -1.22 -9.43
CA ILE A 97 -13.44 -0.34 -10.14
C ILE A 97 -12.63 0.76 -10.81
N GLY A 98 -12.70 0.85 -12.14
CA GLY A 98 -12.05 1.89 -12.93
C GLY A 98 -13.08 2.71 -13.70
N MET A 99 -12.89 4.02 -13.78
CA MET A 99 -13.67 4.88 -14.68
C MET A 99 -12.75 5.49 -15.74
N SER A 100 -13.22 5.49 -16.98
CA SER A 100 -12.55 6.14 -18.11
C SER A 100 -13.57 6.84 -18.99
N LYS A 101 -13.13 7.82 -19.78
CA LYS A 101 -13.97 8.47 -20.78
C LYS A 101 -13.56 8.00 -22.16
N ASP A 102 -14.45 7.27 -22.81
CA ASP A 102 -14.29 6.83 -24.19
C ASP A 102 -14.73 7.92 -25.17
N LYS A 103 -14.04 8.02 -26.31
CA LYS A 103 -14.37 9.01 -27.33
C LYS A 103 -15.69 8.73 -28.05
N GLN A 104 -16.06 7.46 -28.21
CA GLN A 104 -17.30 7.04 -28.89
C GLN A 104 -18.44 6.84 -27.90
N PHE A 105 -18.18 6.18 -26.77
CA PHE A 105 -19.22 5.76 -25.82
C PHE A 105 -19.45 6.72 -24.65
N GLY A 106 -18.58 7.73 -24.47
CA GLY A 106 -18.65 8.62 -23.31
C GLY A 106 -18.11 7.95 -22.03
N PRO A 107 -18.63 8.29 -20.84
CA PRO A 107 -18.16 7.71 -19.57
C PRO A 107 -18.38 6.19 -19.51
N LYS A 108 -17.33 5.43 -19.21
CA LYS A 108 -17.35 3.98 -19.01
C LYS A 108 -16.84 3.62 -17.62
N ALA A 109 -17.49 2.64 -16.99
CA ALA A 109 -17.04 2.04 -15.73
C ALA A 109 -16.70 0.56 -15.97
N ASN A 110 -15.54 0.14 -15.47
CA ASN A 110 -15.08 -1.24 -15.50
C ASN A 110 -15.10 -1.79 -14.07
N VAL A 111 -15.61 -3.02 -13.92
CA VAL A 111 -15.63 -3.75 -12.64
C VAL A 111 -15.02 -5.12 -12.86
N SER A 112 -14.02 -5.48 -12.05
CA SER A 112 -13.39 -6.80 -12.08
C SER A 112 -13.09 -7.31 -10.66
N ILE A 113 -12.90 -8.62 -10.53
CA ILE A 113 -12.57 -9.30 -9.26
C ILE A 113 -11.07 -9.63 -9.28
N GLY A 114 -10.34 -9.29 -8.22
CA GLY A 114 -8.94 -9.68 -8.04
C GLY A 114 -8.05 -8.64 -7.35
N SER A 115 -6.83 -9.08 -7.01
CA SER A 115 -5.84 -8.34 -6.19
C SER A 115 -4.85 -7.48 -6.99
N LEU A 116 -4.87 -7.52 -8.32
CA LEU A 116 -3.92 -6.79 -9.17
C LEU A 116 -4.60 -6.18 -10.42
N PRO A 117 -4.32 -4.91 -10.78
CA PRO A 117 -4.87 -4.27 -11.98
C PRO A 117 -4.35 -4.80 -13.32
N SER A 118 -3.52 -5.85 -13.35
CA SER A 118 -2.72 -6.23 -14.53
C SER A 118 -3.51 -6.61 -15.77
N LEU A 119 -4.82 -6.88 -15.65
CA LEU A 119 -5.68 -7.28 -16.77
C LEU A 119 -6.90 -6.38 -16.98
N ALA A 120 -7.03 -5.26 -16.26
CA ALA A 120 -8.20 -4.37 -16.38
C ALA A 120 -8.09 -3.32 -17.51
N TRP A 121 -6.96 -3.30 -18.25
CA TRP A 121 -6.61 -2.25 -19.21
C TRP A 121 -6.14 -2.75 -20.58
N LEU A 122 -6.36 -4.04 -20.90
CA LEU A 122 -6.36 -4.55 -22.28
C LEU A 122 -7.82 -4.64 -22.76
#